data_AF-A0AAD7HPI4-F1
#
_entry.id   AF-A0AAD7HPI4-F1
#
_cell.length_a   1.000
_cell.length_b   1.000
_cell.length_c   1.000
_cell.angle_alpha   90.00
_cell.angle_beta   90.00
_cell.angle_gamma   90.00
#
_symmetry.space_group_name_H-M   'P 1'
#
loop_
_entity.id
_entity.type
_entity.pdbx_description
1 polymer ?
#
loop_
_entity_poly.entity_id
_entity_poly.type
_entity_poly.pdbx_seq_one_letter_code
_entity_poly.pdbx_strand_id
1 'polypeptide(L)'
;HPLTPIIILGGHTHIRDCMQLDGRSMSLESGRYMETVGLPGWMSADLPAPKTHSRRYNGEDRGSGDAKNISFTRRYLDPNRVTYEYHTGQGNFSFDTPWGRSITKGLEQLAKTFDLSFQFGTAPHDFTINQWVVLGLTEVAMPIALTVNNTRASIPNIMITNSGSLRFDIYAGPFTKNDQLTASPFADSFLRRDEAMETELWARGYVGTRYREWVERMHNRDVELGGEARRAAGNLTLGYVATDAHVFHRPARVLEPVSTLSNKTEE
;
A
#
# COMPACT_ATOMS: atom_id res chain seq x y z
N HIS A 1 21.57 -13.09 -15.67
CA HIS A 1 20.97 -14.14 -16.50
C HIS A 1 20.43 -13.54 -17.81
N PRO A 2 21.26 -13.35 -18.86
CA PRO A 2 20.89 -12.55 -20.03
C PRO A 2 19.84 -13.20 -20.96
N LEU A 3 19.66 -14.52 -20.89
CA LEU A 3 18.74 -15.26 -21.77
C LEU A 3 17.52 -15.81 -21.03
N THR A 4 17.44 -15.61 -19.72
CA THR A 4 16.38 -16.17 -18.87
C THR A 4 15.20 -15.19 -18.84
N PRO A 5 13.97 -15.64 -19.14
CA PRO A 5 12.78 -14.82 -18.90
C PRO A 5 12.67 -14.45 -17.42
N ILE A 6 12.40 -13.18 -17.11
CA ILE A 6 12.23 -12.72 -15.72
C ILE A 6 10.85 -12.08 -15.55
N ILE A 7 10.06 -12.61 -14.63
CA ILE A 7 8.75 -12.08 -14.27
C ILE A 7 8.83 -11.55 -12.85
N ILE A 8 8.50 -10.27 -12.66
CA ILE A 8 8.50 -9.60 -11.36
C ILE A 8 7.05 -9.32 -10.96
N LEU A 9 6.64 -9.86 -9.83
CA LEU A 9 5.31 -9.62 -9.26
C LEU A 9 5.44 -8.63 -8.12
N GLY A 10 5.08 -7.38 -8.40
CA GLY A 10 5.14 -6.25 -7.49
C GLY A 10 3.88 -6.11 -6.63
N GLY A 11 3.91 -5.13 -5.73
CA GLY A 11 2.89 -4.82 -4.74
C GLY A 11 3.28 -3.58 -3.96
N HIS A 12 2.66 -3.39 -2.79
CA HIS A 12 2.92 -2.30 -1.84
C HIS A 12 2.36 -0.92 -2.23
N THR A 13 2.44 -0.51 -3.49
CA THR A 13 2.00 0.85 -3.89
C THR A 13 0.50 0.95 -4.17
N HIS A 14 -0.21 -0.18 -4.16
CA HIS A 14 -1.67 -0.28 -4.24
C HIS A 14 -2.23 0.11 -5.62
N ILE A 15 -1.44 0.05 -6.68
CA ILE A 15 -1.84 0.46 -8.05
C ILE A 15 -1.88 -0.73 -9.02
N ARG A 16 -2.62 -0.56 -10.12
CA ARG A 16 -2.53 -1.44 -11.29
C ARG A 16 -1.42 -0.91 -12.19
N ASP A 17 -0.27 -1.57 -12.23
CA ASP A 17 0.84 -1.14 -13.08
C ASP A 17 1.59 -2.31 -13.74
N CYS A 18 2.16 -2.06 -14.91
CA CYS A 18 2.85 -3.04 -15.71
C CYS A 18 3.97 -2.39 -16.52
N MET A 19 5.19 -2.90 -16.35
CA MET A 19 6.36 -2.38 -17.03
C MET A 19 7.16 -3.50 -17.65
N GLN A 20 7.33 -3.48 -18.96
CA GLN A 20 8.31 -4.31 -19.63
C GLN A 20 9.69 -3.66 -19.47
N LEU A 21 10.58 -4.30 -18.71
CA LEU A 21 11.90 -3.74 -18.38
C LEU A 21 12.89 -3.94 -19.53
N ASP A 22 12.84 -5.11 -20.18
CA ASP A 22 13.60 -5.42 -21.38
C ASP A 22 12.81 -6.40 -22.28
N GLY A 23 13.44 -6.85 -23.38
CA GLY A 23 12.83 -7.77 -24.33
C GLY A 23 12.43 -9.14 -23.75
N ARG A 24 12.82 -9.48 -22.52
CA ARG A 24 12.59 -10.79 -21.89
C ARG A 24 12.12 -10.70 -20.44
N SER A 25 11.83 -9.49 -19.95
CA SER A 25 11.38 -9.27 -18.58
C SER A 25 10.23 -8.30 -18.46
N MET A 26 9.31 -8.63 -17.55
CA MET A 26 8.12 -7.83 -17.28
C MET A 26 7.83 -7.80 -15.79
N SER A 27 7.45 -6.62 -15.31
CA SER A 27 6.97 -6.37 -13.96
C SER A 27 5.47 -6.08 -13.97
N LEU A 28 4.76 -6.58 -12.97
CA LEU A 28 3.32 -6.40 -12.83
C LEU A 28 2.92 -6.17 -11.36
N GLU A 29 2.14 -5.13 -11.10
CA GLU A 29 1.46 -4.86 -9.83
C GLU A 29 -0.06 -4.96 -10.01
N SER A 30 -0.74 -5.65 -9.09
CA SER A 30 -2.16 -6.04 -9.22
C SER A 30 -3.10 -5.30 -8.26
N GLY A 31 -2.88 -4.01 -8.01
CA GLY A 31 -3.80 -3.16 -7.26
C GLY A 31 -3.88 -3.50 -5.77
N ARG A 32 -5.08 -3.34 -5.18
CA ARG A 32 -5.34 -3.45 -3.74
C ARG A 32 -6.72 -4.05 -3.44
N TYR A 33 -6.92 -4.42 -2.17
CA TYR A 33 -8.22 -4.67 -1.53
C TYR A 33 -9.19 -5.62 -2.23
N MET A 34 -8.68 -6.57 -3.00
CA MET A 34 -9.53 -7.41 -3.85
C MET A 34 -10.44 -6.55 -4.74
N GLU A 35 -9.96 -5.41 -5.23
CA GLU A 35 -10.56 -4.62 -6.32
C GLU A 35 -9.98 -5.05 -7.68
N THR A 36 -8.94 -5.88 -7.66
CA THR A 36 -8.33 -6.47 -8.84
C THR A 36 -7.96 -7.90 -8.50
N VAL A 37 -8.46 -8.90 -9.24
CA VAL A 37 -7.87 -10.22 -9.14
C VAL A 37 -6.56 -10.23 -9.88
N GLY A 38 -5.51 -10.43 -9.11
CA GLY A 38 -4.18 -10.74 -9.61
C GLY A 38 -3.45 -11.67 -8.66
N LEU A 39 -3.88 -12.94 -8.61
CA LEU A 39 -2.88 -13.97 -8.88
C LEU A 39 -2.44 -13.69 -10.31
N PRO A 40 -1.19 -13.24 -10.49
CA PRO A 40 -0.86 -11.93 -11.08
C PRO A 40 -1.78 -11.57 -12.25
N GLY A 41 -2.33 -10.34 -12.30
CA GLY A 41 -3.25 -9.91 -13.36
C GLY A 41 -2.93 -10.57 -14.70
N TRP A 42 -3.89 -11.32 -15.25
CA TRP A 42 -3.66 -12.36 -16.26
C TRP A 42 -2.52 -11.99 -17.20
N MET A 43 -1.36 -12.62 -17.02
CA MET A 43 -0.19 -12.41 -17.86
C MET A 43 0.15 -13.72 -18.56
N SER A 44 0.25 -13.67 -19.88
CA SER A 44 0.73 -14.77 -20.70
C SER A 44 2.00 -14.36 -21.40
N ALA A 45 3.00 -15.24 -21.37
CA ALA A 45 4.29 -15.06 -22.01
C ALA A 45 4.53 -16.20 -22.99
N ASP A 46 4.86 -15.87 -24.24
CA ASP A 46 5.23 -16.87 -25.24
C ASP A 46 6.70 -17.27 -25.05
N LEU A 47 6.92 -18.38 -24.34
CA LEU A 47 8.26 -18.83 -23.98
C LEU A 47 8.85 -19.74 -25.08
N PRO A 48 10.05 -19.42 -25.59
CA PRO A 48 10.72 -20.30 -26.53
C PRO A 48 11.06 -21.64 -25.88
N ALA A 49 11.03 -22.72 -26.67
CA ALA A 49 11.37 -24.06 -26.18
C ALA A 49 12.71 -24.06 -25.43
N PRO A 50 12.79 -24.76 -24.27
CA PRO A 50 14.05 -24.88 -23.55
C PRO A 50 15.11 -25.41 -24.51
N LYS A 51 16.26 -24.73 -24.62
CA LYS A 51 17.43 -25.38 -25.21
C LYS A 51 17.74 -26.56 -24.29
N THR A 52 17.38 -27.77 -24.71
CA THR A 52 17.90 -28.97 -24.07
C THR A 52 19.41 -28.80 -24.07
N HIS A 53 20.05 -29.04 -22.91
CA HIS A 53 21.50 -29.19 -22.84
C HIS A 53 21.87 -30.41 -23.68
N SER A 54 21.82 -30.27 -25.01
CA SER A 54 22.47 -31.17 -25.93
C SER A 54 23.95 -30.91 -25.74
N ARG A 55 24.52 -31.65 -24.79
CA ARG A 55 25.96 -31.85 -24.67
C ARG A 55 26.38 -32.48 -26.00
N ARG A 56 26.75 -31.66 -26.98
CA ARG A 56 27.32 -32.14 -28.25
C ARG A 56 28.81 -31.82 -28.27
N TYR A 57 29.54 -32.92 -28.36
CA TYR A 57 30.91 -33.05 -28.82
C TYR A 57 31.08 -32.29 -30.16
N ASN A 58 32.20 -31.61 -30.33
CA ASN A 58 32.60 -30.83 -31.52
C ASN A 58 32.11 -29.37 -31.57
N GLY A 59 32.61 -28.56 -30.63
CA GLY A 59 33.52 -27.44 -30.93
C GLY A 59 33.06 -26.26 -31.81
N GLU A 60 31.86 -26.25 -32.37
CA GLU A 60 31.30 -25.06 -32.99
C GLU A 60 30.22 -24.49 -32.08
N ASP A 61 30.64 -23.55 -31.24
CA ASP A 61 29.73 -22.64 -30.57
C ASP A 61 29.10 -21.79 -31.68
N ARG A 62 27.95 -22.25 -32.19
CA ARG A 62 27.05 -21.39 -32.97
C ARG A 62 26.54 -20.35 -32.01
N GLY A 63 27.36 -19.32 -31.87
CA GLY A 63 27.16 -18.20 -30.98
C GLY A 63 25.75 -17.68 -31.10
N SER A 64 25.20 -17.31 -29.96
CA SER A 64 24.54 -16.02 -29.83
C SER A 64 23.56 -15.65 -30.96
N GLY A 65 22.76 -16.61 -31.43
CA GLY A 65 21.61 -16.29 -32.26
C GLY A 65 20.63 -15.57 -31.37
N ASP A 66 20.48 -14.26 -31.59
CA ASP A 66 19.64 -13.32 -30.83
C ASP A 66 18.47 -14.04 -30.16
N ALA A 67 18.55 -14.20 -28.83
CA ALA A 67 17.44 -14.77 -28.09
C ALA A 67 16.25 -13.82 -28.27
N LYS A 68 15.34 -14.22 -29.17
CA LYS A 68 14.21 -13.40 -29.58
C LYS A 68 13.48 -12.85 -28.36
N ASN A 69 13.03 -11.60 -28.47
CA ASN A 69 12.20 -10.99 -27.45
C ASN A 69 10.95 -11.86 -27.20
N ILE A 70 10.55 -11.91 -25.94
CA ILE A 70 9.36 -12.61 -25.47
C ILE A 70 8.18 -11.67 -25.64
N SER A 71 7.11 -12.17 -26.25
CA SER A 71 5.85 -11.45 -26.31
C SER A 71 5.08 -11.68 -25.01
N PHE A 72 4.73 -10.60 -24.33
CA PHE A 72 3.91 -10.62 -23.12
C PHE A 72 2.54 -10.02 -23.43
N THR A 73 1.48 -10.66 -22.94
CA THR A 73 0.12 -10.10 -22.95
C THR A 73 -0.38 -10.04 -21.52
N ARG A 74 -1.07 -8.95 -21.16
CA ARG A 74 -1.52 -8.71 -19.78
C ARG A 74 -2.91 -8.08 -19.69
N ARG A 75 -3.68 -8.41 -18.66
CA ARG A 75 -4.99 -7.81 -18.38
C ARG A 75 -5.29 -7.78 -16.87
N TYR A 76 -5.83 -6.66 -16.39
CA TYR A 76 -6.40 -6.58 -15.04
C TYR A 76 -7.87 -7.00 -15.08
N LEU A 77 -8.25 -7.85 -14.15
CA LEU A 77 -9.61 -8.37 -14.06
C LEU A 77 -10.29 -7.81 -12.81
N ASP A 78 -11.49 -7.28 -13.01
CA ASP A 78 -12.32 -6.86 -11.90
C ASP A 78 -12.86 -8.09 -11.16
N PRO A 79 -12.84 -8.10 -9.83
CA PRO A 79 -13.13 -9.27 -9.00
C PRO A 79 -14.63 -9.46 -8.80
N ASN A 80 -15.35 -9.65 -9.90
CA ASN A 80 -16.78 -9.88 -9.87
C ASN A 80 -17.13 -11.16 -10.66
N ARG A 81 -18.30 -11.72 -10.34
CA ARG A 81 -18.78 -12.98 -10.93
C ARG A 81 -18.86 -12.90 -12.46
N VAL A 82 -19.36 -11.78 -13.01
CA VAL A 82 -19.54 -11.60 -14.45
C VAL A 82 -18.20 -11.67 -15.18
N THR A 83 -17.15 -11.03 -14.64
CA THR A 83 -15.80 -11.10 -15.20
C THR A 83 -15.25 -12.53 -15.16
N TYR A 84 -15.45 -13.27 -14.06
CA TYR A 84 -14.96 -14.64 -13.98
C TYR A 84 -15.73 -15.61 -14.90
N GLU A 85 -17.05 -15.49 -14.97
CA GLU A 85 -17.90 -16.28 -15.88
C GLU A 85 -17.47 -16.09 -17.33
N TYR A 86 -17.29 -14.83 -17.74
CA TYR A 86 -16.81 -14.49 -19.08
C TYR A 86 -15.46 -15.15 -19.40
N HIS A 87 -14.49 -15.06 -18.48
CA HIS A 87 -13.15 -15.59 -18.70
C HIS A 87 -13.02 -17.11 -18.55
N THR A 88 -13.97 -17.77 -17.88
CA THR A 88 -14.01 -19.24 -17.75
C THR A 88 -14.91 -19.90 -18.79
N GLY A 89 -15.67 -19.11 -19.56
CA GLY A 89 -16.68 -19.63 -20.50
C GLY A 89 -17.83 -20.36 -19.79
N GLN A 90 -18.03 -20.10 -18.50
CA GLN A 90 -19.09 -20.70 -17.68
C GLN A 90 -20.28 -19.74 -17.58
N GLY A 91 -21.45 -20.30 -17.28
CA GLY A 91 -22.64 -19.52 -16.98
C GLY A 91 -23.02 -19.59 -15.51
N ASN A 92 -24.06 -18.84 -15.14
CA ASN A 92 -24.54 -18.71 -13.77
C ASN A 92 -24.79 -20.04 -13.04
N PHE A 93 -25.19 -21.09 -13.76
CA PHE A 93 -25.51 -22.40 -13.17
C PHE A 93 -24.33 -23.38 -13.13
N SER A 94 -23.26 -23.10 -13.88
CA SER A 94 -22.09 -24.01 -14.01
C SER A 94 -20.82 -23.47 -13.37
N PHE A 95 -20.79 -22.18 -13.05
CA PHE A 95 -19.62 -21.51 -12.47
C PHE A 95 -19.28 -21.99 -11.05
N ASP A 96 -20.29 -22.25 -10.22
CA ASP A 96 -20.06 -22.57 -8.81
C ASP A 96 -19.55 -23.99 -8.59
N THR A 97 -18.36 -24.10 -7.97
CA THR A 97 -17.80 -25.39 -7.56
C THR A 97 -18.23 -25.76 -6.13
N PRO A 98 -18.25 -27.06 -5.76
CA PRO A 98 -18.50 -27.48 -4.38
C PRO A 98 -17.53 -26.84 -3.38
N TRP A 99 -16.25 -26.71 -3.76
CA TRP A 99 -15.21 -26.07 -2.95
C TRP A 99 -15.46 -24.57 -2.78
N GLY A 100 -15.78 -23.86 -3.86
CA GLY A 100 -16.11 -22.43 -3.81
C GLY A 100 -17.28 -22.15 -2.86
N ARG A 101 -18.36 -22.92 -2.98
CA ARG A 101 -19.51 -22.83 -2.07
C ARG A 101 -19.13 -23.12 -0.62
N SER A 102 -18.24 -24.07 -0.38
CA SER A 102 -17.75 -24.40 0.97
C SER A 102 -16.97 -23.23 1.58
N ILE A 103 -16.08 -22.61 0.80
CA ILE A 103 -15.31 -21.43 1.23
C ILE A 103 -16.24 -20.25 1.53
N THR A 104 -17.22 -19.96 0.65
CA THR A 104 -18.22 -18.91 0.88
C THR A 104 -18.96 -19.12 2.21
N LYS A 105 -19.45 -20.34 2.46
CA LYS A 105 -20.11 -20.68 3.73
C LYS A 105 -19.18 -20.48 4.94
N GLY A 106 -17.91 -20.85 4.81
CA GLY A 106 -16.90 -20.63 5.85
C GLY A 106 -16.69 -19.14 6.15
N LEU A 107 -16.59 -18.30 5.11
CA LEU A 107 -16.45 -16.85 5.26
C LEU A 107 -17.69 -16.21 5.91
N GLU A 108 -18.89 -16.61 5.49
CA GLU A 108 -20.14 -16.15 6.10
C GLU A 108 -20.24 -16.55 7.58
N GLN A 109 -19.77 -17.74 7.93
CA GLN A 109 -19.75 -18.21 9.31
C GLN A 109 -18.75 -17.39 10.14
N LEU A 110 -17.55 -17.12 9.61
CA LEU A 110 -16.55 -16.28 10.28
C LEU A 110 -17.08 -14.86 10.49
N ALA A 111 -17.76 -14.28 9.50
CA ALA A 111 -18.37 -12.95 9.62
C ALA A 111 -19.37 -12.87 10.79
N LYS A 112 -20.17 -13.92 10.99
CA LYS A 112 -21.06 -14.06 12.15
C LYS A 112 -20.30 -14.26 13.46
N THR A 113 -19.31 -15.15 13.48
CA THR A 113 -18.51 -15.45 14.67
C THR A 113 -17.76 -14.23 15.20
N PHE A 114 -17.26 -13.37 14.31
CA PHE A 114 -16.59 -12.11 14.69
C PHE A 114 -17.55 -10.93 14.86
N ASP A 115 -18.85 -11.14 14.65
CA ASP A 115 -19.91 -10.13 14.70
C ASP A 115 -19.58 -8.89 13.85
N LEU A 116 -19.16 -9.13 12.60
CA LEU A 116 -18.76 -8.07 11.68
C LEU A 116 -19.92 -7.14 11.32
N SER A 117 -21.15 -7.62 11.44
CA SER A 117 -22.38 -6.86 11.25
C SER A 117 -22.79 -5.99 12.44
N PHE A 118 -22.06 -6.05 13.56
CA PHE A 118 -22.36 -5.21 14.73
C PHE A 118 -22.36 -3.73 14.32
N GLN A 119 -23.48 -3.06 14.49
CA GLN A 119 -23.66 -1.66 14.10
C GLN A 119 -23.33 -0.73 15.26
N PHE A 120 -22.35 0.16 15.07
CA PHE A 120 -22.02 1.22 16.02
C PHE A 120 -22.94 2.43 15.87
N GLY A 121 -23.39 2.72 14.64
CA GLY A 121 -24.22 3.88 14.33
C GLY A 121 -24.51 4.02 12.85
N THR A 122 -24.79 5.23 12.41
CA THR A 122 -25.10 5.55 11.00
C THR A 122 -24.28 6.76 10.57
N ALA A 123 -23.50 6.61 9.50
CA ALA A 123 -22.78 7.70 8.86
C ALA A 123 -23.76 8.58 8.06
N PRO A 124 -23.81 9.90 8.30
CA PRO A 124 -24.78 10.80 7.67
C PRO A 124 -24.48 11.09 6.18
N HIS A 125 -23.25 10.94 5.74
CA HIS A 125 -22.78 11.12 4.37
C HIS A 125 -21.49 10.34 4.14
N ASP A 126 -21.03 10.26 2.89
CA ASP A 126 -19.78 9.61 2.54
C ASP A 126 -18.58 10.43 3.02
N PHE A 127 -17.67 9.77 3.73
CA PHE A 127 -16.35 10.29 4.07
C PHE A 127 -15.32 9.62 3.17
N THR A 128 -14.71 10.38 2.27
CA THR A 128 -13.65 9.89 1.38
C THR A 128 -12.25 10.28 1.85
N ILE A 129 -11.29 9.35 1.77
CA ILE A 129 -9.90 9.51 2.25
C ILE A 129 -9.20 10.71 1.61
N ASN A 130 -9.51 11.00 0.34
CA ASN A 130 -8.83 12.04 -0.42
C ASN A 130 -9.41 13.45 -0.22
N GLN A 131 -10.53 13.60 0.51
CA GLN A 131 -11.20 14.90 0.66
C GLN A 131 -11.62 15.21 2.10
N TRP A 132 -12.29 14.27 2.80
CA TRP A 132 -13.07 14.60 3.99
C TRP A 132 -12.84 13.70 5.21
N VAL A 133 -12.29 12.48 5.06
CA VAL A 133 -12.08 11.58 6.23
C VAL A 133 -11.05 12.14 7.17
N VAL A 134 -9.97 12.75 6.66
CA VAL A 134 -8.94 13.34 7.52
C VAL A 134 -9.58 14.38 8.45
N LEU A 135 -10.45 15.25 7.93
CA LEU A 135 -11.17 16.26 8.72
C LEU A 135 -12.13 15.62 9.74
N GLY A 136 -12.98 14.68 9.34
CA GLY A 136 -13.93 14.03 10.26
C GLY A 136 -13.25 13.23 11.39
N LEU A 137 -12.15 12.55 11.09
CA LEU A 137 -11.37 11.82 12.08
C LEU A 137 -10.64 12.78 13.03
N THR A 138 -10.02 13.85 12.50
CA THR A 138 -9.22 14.79 13.30
C THR A 138 -10.07 15.77 14.11
N GLU A 139 -11.23 16.19 13.61
CA GLU A 139 -12.06 17.22 14.25
C GLU A 139 -13.07 16.64 15.24
N VAL A 140 -13.57 15.42 15.00
CA VAL A 140 -14.65 14.84 15.81
C VAL A 140 -14.19 13.60 16.56
N ALA A 141 -13.73 12.57 15.83
CA ALA A 141 -13.46 11.27 16.46
C ALA A 141 -12.26 11.29 17.41
N MET A 142 -11.14 11.89 17.00
CA MET A 142 -9.91 11.92 17.81
C MET A 142 -10.04 12.75 19.11
N PRO A 143 -10.64 13.96 19.12
CA PRO A 143 -10.89 14.70 20.35
C PRO A 143 -11.80 13.94 21.33
N ILE A 144 -12.83 13.26 20.83
CA ILE A 144 -13.70 12.43 21.67
C ILE A 144 -12.90 11.26 22.26
N ALA A 145 -12.12 10.54 21.45
CA ALA A 145 -11.33 9.41 21.90
C ALA A 145 -10.33 9.76 23.02
N LEU A 146 -9.74 10.97 22.99
CA LEU A 146 -8.83 11.44 24.04
C LEU A 146 -9.52 11.99 25.29
N THR A 147 -10.79 12.41 25.20
CA THR A 147 -11.51 13.00 26.34
C THR A 147 -12.31 11.98 27.13
N VAL A 148 -12.75 10.90 26.48
CA VAL A 148 -13.47 9.80 27.14
C VAL A 148 -12.55 9.11 28.14
N ASN A 149 -12.98 9.06 29.41
CA ASN A 149 -12.27 8.42 30.52
C ASN A 149 -10.84 8.92 30.73
N ASN A 150 -10.55 10.17 30.38
CA ASN A 150 -9.22 10.75 30.53
C ASN A 150 -9.21 11.85 31.60
N THR A 151 -8.39 11.66 32.63
CA THR A 151 -8.19 12.64 33.71
C THR A 151 -7.58 13.96 33.24
N ARG A 152 -7.07 14.00 32.01
CA ARG A 152 -6.47 15.18 31.37
C ARG A 152 -7.29 15.73 30.21
N ALA A 153 -8.59 15.40 30.13
CA ALA A 153 -9.49 15.92 29.11
C ALA A 153 -9.50 17.46 29.03
N SER A 154 -9.20 18.16 30.13
CA SER A 154 -9.15 19.62 30.21
C SER A 154 -7.80 20.24 29.80
N ILE A 155 -6.79 19.43 29.45
CA ILE A 155 -5.46 19.93 29.12
C ILE A 155 -5.30 20.02 27.60
N PRO A 156 -4.94 21.20 27.06
CA PRO A 156 -4.68 21.36 25.63
C PRO A 156 -3.67 20.34 25.12
N ASN A 157 -3.92 19.78 23.93
CA ASN A 157 -3.07 18.79 23.29
C ASN A 157 -3.04 19.03 21.79
N ILE A 158 -1.96 18.55 21.16
CA ILE A 158 -1.81 18.50 19.70
C ILE A 158 -1.73 17.03 19.33
N MET A 159 -2.55 16.61 18.38
CA MET A 159 -2.56 15.24 17.87
C MET A 159 -1.91 15.18 16.51
N ILE A 160 -1.03 14.20 16.33
CA ILE A 160 -0.35 13.94 15.07
C ILE A 160 -0.62 12.48 14.73
N THR A 161 -1.18 12.26 13.54
CA THR A 161 -1.37 10.94 12.95
C THR A 161 -0.94 10.98 11.49
N ASN A 162 -0.53 9.84 10.94
CA ASN A 162 -0.27 9.74 9.50
C ASN A 162 -1.60 9.49 8.76
N SER A 163 -1.73 10.04 7.57
CA SER A 163 -2.90 9.77 6.70
C SER A 163 -3.02 8.28 6.32
N GLY A 164 -1.89 7.56 6.30
CA GLY A 164 -1.85 6.13 6.00
C GLY A 164 -2.48 5.22 7.07
N SER A 165 -2.80 5.75 8.25
CA SER A 165 -3.59 5.06 9.28
C SER A 165 -5.01 4.75 8.81
N LEU A 166 -5.53 5.57 7.88
CA LEU A 166 -6.82 5.37 7.24
C LEU A 166 -6.63 4.62 5.93
N ARG A 167 -7.41 3.54 5.76
CA ARG A 167 -7.20 2.54 4.71
C ARG A 167 -8.35 2.46 3.72
N PHE A 168 -9.54 2.90 4.10
CA PHE A 168 -10.72 2.90 3.24
C PHE A 168 -11.69 4.06 3.56
N ASP A 169 -12.58 4.34 2.61
CA ASP A 169 -13.64 5.32 2.75
C ASP A 169 -14.74 4.79 3.69
N ILE A 170 -15.46 5.70 4.34
CA ILE A 170 -16.66 5.37 5.14
C ILE A 170 -17.87 5.89 4.37
N TYR A 171 -18.70 4.97 3.86
CA TYR A 171 -19.90 5.35 3.12
C TYR A 171 -21.07 5.69 4.04
N ALA A 172 -21.99 6.51 3.53
CA ALA A 172 -23.23 6.86 4.19
C ALA A 172 -24.08 5.62 4.48
N GLY A 173 -24.76 5.61 5.63
CA GLY A 173 -25.57 4.49 6.07
C GLY A 173 -24.98 3.77 7.30
N PRO A 174 -25.38 2.51 7.55
CA PRO A 174 -24.96 1.78 8.75
C PRO A 174 -23.44 1.67 8.86
N PHE A 175 -22.87 2.15 9.96
CA PHE A 175 -21.45 1.99 10.26
C PHE A 175 -21.26 0.78 11.18
N THR A 176 -20.64 -0.26 10.63
CA THR A 176 -20.48 -1.57 11.28
C THR A 176 -19.05 -1.80 11.76
N LYS A 177 -18.86 -2.88 12.54
CA LYS A 177 -17.54 -3.38 12.91
C LYS A 177 -16.66 -3.72 11.71
N ASN A 178 -17.27 -4.23 10.63
CA ASN A 178 -16.54 -4.44 9.38
C ASN A 178 -15.99 -3.13 8.81
N ASP A 179 -16.78 -2.06 8.82
CA ASP A 179 -16.38 -0.75 8.31
C ASP A 179 -15.29 -0.12 9.17
N GLN A 180 -15.40 -0.24 10.50
CA GLN A 180 -14.35 0.19 11.43
C GLN A 180 -13.01 -0.50 11.13
N LEU A 181 -13.02 -1.84 10.99
CA LEU A 181 -11.80 -2.61 10.73
C LEU A 181 -11.24 -2.34 9.33
N THR A 182 -12.10 -2.08 8.36
CA THR A 182 -11.68 -1.79 6.98
C THR A 182 -11.10 -0.37 6.86
N ALA A 183 -11.71 0.61 7.51
CA ALA A 183 -11.27 2.00 7.47
C ALA A 183 -10.03 2.26 8.34
N SER A 184 -9.94 1.67 9.54
CA SER A 184 -8.84 1.90 10.50
C SER A 184 -8.42 0.58 11.19
N PRO A 185 -7.65 -0.29 10.52
CA PRO A 185 -7.32 -1.64 11.01
C PRO A 185 -6.24 -1.69 12.10
N PHE A 186 -5.47 -0.61 12.27
CA PHE A 186 -4.32 -0.64 13.17
C PHE A 186 -4.76 -0.48 14.63
N ALA A 187 -4.26 -1.38 15.49
CA ALA A 187 -4.46 -1.31 16.94
C ALA A 187 -3.43 -0.37 17.59
N ASP A 188 -3.16 0.77 16.93
CA ASP A 188 -2.19 1.73 17.42
C ASP A 188 -2.72 2.42 18.67
N SER A 189 -1.89 2.44 19.71
CA SER A 189 -2.21 3.11 20.96
C SER A 189 -1.73 4.56 20.90
N PHE A 190 -2.48 5.47 21.52
CA PHE A 190 -2.04 6.85 21.67
C PHE A 190 -0.75 6.90 22.51
N LEU A 191 0.35 7.25 21.85
CA LEU A 191 1.60 7.57 22.52
C LEU A 191 1.60 9.04 22.88
N ARG A 192 1.98 9.32 24.13
CA ARG A 192 1.99 10.66 24.66
C ARG A 192 3.41 11.08 24.98
N ARG A 193 3.76 12.29 24.54
CA ARG A 193 5.00 12.96 24.94
C ARG A 193 4.65 14.18 25.77
N ASP A 194 5.28 14.28 26.93
CA ASP A 194 5.16 15.45 27.80
C ASP A 194 6.36 16.36 27.53
N GLU A 195 6.07 17.58 27.07
CA GLU A 195 7.09 18.56 26.69
C GLU A 195 8.03 18.90 27.85
N ALA A 196 7.53 18.91 29.10
CA ALA A 196 8.35 19.17 30.27
C ALA A 196 9.39 18.05 30.49
N MET A 197 8.95 16.79 30.38
CA MET A 197 9.82 15.62 30.47
C MET A 197 10.80 15.57 29.28
N GLU A 198 10.36 15.91 28.08
CA GLU A 198 11.22 15.90 26.90
C GLU A 198 12.28 17.00 26.98
N THR A 199 11.91 18.21 27.39
CA THR A 199 12.83 19.33 27.64
C THR A 199 13.88 18.93 28.69
N GLU A 200 13.47 18.24 29.75
CA GLU A 200 14.38 17.72 30.76
C GLU A 200 15.32 16.64 30.20
N LEU A 201 14.83 15.72 29.37
CA LEU A 201 15.65 14.70 28.69
C LEU A 201 16.66 15.32 27.71
N TRP A 202 16.28 16.39 27.01
CA TRP A 202 17.19 17.18 26.18
C TRP A 202 18.23 17.91 27.03
N ALA A 203 17.81 18.58 28.10
CA ALA A 203 18.69 19.26 29.05
C ALA A 203 19.70 18.29 29.71
N ARG A 204 19.28 17.05 29.96
CA ARG A 204 20.13 15.97 30.49
C ARG A 204 20.97 15.26 29.42
N GLY A 205 20.89 15.69 28.16
CA GLY A 205 21.67 15.12 27.05
C GLY A 205 21.25 13.71 26.61
N TYR A 206 20.13 13.19 27.12
CA TYR A 206 19.66 11.82 26.88
C TYR A 206 19.36 11.57 25.40
N VAL A 207 18.72 12.54 24.73
CA VAL A 207 18.37 12.41 23.31
C VAL A 207 19.60 12.38 22.43
N GLY A 208 20.58 13.25 22.71
CA GLY A 208 21.86 13.25 22.00
C GLY A 208 22.63 11.94 22.17
N THR A 209 22.61 11.36 23.38
CA THR A 209 23.24 10.06 23.65
C THR A 209 22.53 8.93 22.92
N ARG A 210 21.19 8.85 22.97
CA ARG A 210 20.41 7.85 22.23
C ARG A 210 20.61 7.94 20.72
N TYR A 211 20.69 9.17 20.19
CA TYR A 211 20.97 9.39 18.77
C TYR A 211 22.35 8.87 18.38
N ARG A 212 23.40 9.21 19.16
CA ARG A 212 24.76 8.71 18.92
C ARG A 212 24.84 7.18 19.02
N GLU A 213 24.23 6.58 20.04
CA GLU A 213 24.13 5.12 20.19
C GLU A 213 23.44 4.47 18.99
N TRP A 214 22.40 5.11 18.44
CA TRP A 214 21.70 4.61 17.26
C TRP A 214 22.58 4.72 16.00
N VAL A 215 23.27 5.84 15.78
CA VAL A 215 24.20 6.02 14.66
C VAL A 215 25.34 5.00 14.73
N GLU A 216 25.93 4.79 15.90
CA GLU A 216 26.97 3.78 16.11
C GLU A 216 26.47 2.36 15.82
N ARG A 217 25.27 1.99 16.31
CA ARG A 217 24.66 0.70 15.97
C ARG A 217 24.44 0.53 14.47
N MET A 218 23.99 1.58 13.79
CA MET A 218 23.77 1.53 12.34
C MET A 218 25.09 1.40 11.57
N HIS A 219 26.13 2.10 12.00
CA HIS A 219 27.47 1.99 11.45
C HIS A 219 28.01 0.56 11.61
N ASN A 220 27.96 0.00 12.82
CA ASN A 220 28.44 -1.35 13.09
C ASN A 220 27.70 -2.40 12.27
N ARG A 221 26.37 -2.26 12.14
CA ARG A 221 25.56 -3.15 11.30
C ARG A 221 25.92 -3.04 9.82
N ASP A 222 26.22 -1.84 9.32
CA ASP A 222 26.68 -1.68 7.93
C ASP A 222 28.03 -2.35 7.70
N VAL A 223 28.96 -2.22 8.65
CA VAL A 223 30.28 -2.88 8.60
C VAL A 223 30.13 -4.41 8.60
N GLU A 224 29.34 -4.98 9.52
CA GLU A 224 29.07 -6.42 9.59
C GLU A 224 28.47 -6.97 8.28
N LEU A 225 27.63 -6.19 7.61
CA LEU A 225 26.97 -6.57 6.37
C LEU A 225 27.79 -6.25 5.11
N GLY A 226 29.09 -5.94 5.25
CA GLY A 226 29.98 -5.69 4.11
C GLY A 226 29.74 -4.35 3.41
N GLY A 227 29.28 -3.34 4.14
CA GLY A 227 28.95 -2.01 3.65
C GLY A 227 30.06 -1.29 2.89
N GLU A 228 31.32 -1.52 3.25
CA GLU A 228 32.49 -0.95 2.56
C GLU A 228 32.65 -1.51 1.15
N ALA A 229 32.52 -2.83 0.99
CA ALA A 229 32.55 -3.48 -0.32
C ALA A 229 31.36 -3.03 -1.20
N ARG A 230 30.18 -2.83 -0.59
CA ARG A 230 28.99 -2.32 -1.28
C ARG A 230 29.13 -0.87 -1.75
N ARG A 231 29.72 0.00 -0.92
CA ARG A 231 30.00 1.41 -1.27
C ARG A 231 31.07 1.53 -2.36
N ALA A 232 32.11 0.69 -2.30
CA ALA A 232 33.16 0.64 -3.33
C ALA A 232 32.65 0.11 -4.69
N ALA A 233 31.62 -0.73 -4.70
CA ALA A 233 31.05 -1.31 -5.92
C ALA A 233 30.14 -0.36 -6.73
N GLY A 234 29.88 0.87 -6.25
CA GLY A 234 29.06 1.86 -6.97
C GLY A 234 27.59 1.47 -7.21
N ASN A 235 27.13 0.34 -6.65
CA ASN A 235 25.75 -0.13 -6.76
C ASN A 235 24.86 0.66 -5.78
N LEU A 236 24.41 1.84 -6.21
CA LEU A 236 23.48 2.70 -5.47
C LEU A 236 22.02 2.21 -5.48
N THR A 237 21.77 0.94 -5.76
CA THR A 237 20.44 0.34 -5.61
C THR A 237 20.26 -0.21 -4.19
N LEU A 238 20.10 0.71 -3.24
CA LEU A 238 19.43 0.37 -1.99
C LEU A 238 18.23 1.31 -1.80
N GLY A 239 17.06 0.82 -2.21
CA GLY A 239 15.80 1.31 -1.64
C GLY A 239 15.78 0.91 -0.17
N TYR A 240 15.98 1.88 0.71
CA TYR A 240 15.62 1.70 2.11
C TYR A 240 14.09 1.71 2.18
N VAL A 241 13.49 0.60 2.60
CA VAL A 241 12.12 0.62 3.13
C VAL A 241 12.22 1.33 4.48
N ALA A 242 12.02 2.65 4.46
CA ALA A 242 11.57 3.34 5.65
C ALA A 242 10.15 2.82 5.91
N THR A 243 9.94 2.15 7.04
CA THR A 243 8.60 2.08 7.62
C THR A 243 8.19 3.52 7.92
N ASP A 244 7.29 4.02 7.07
CA ASP A 244 6.47 5.22 7.21
C ASP A 244 7.16 6.55 7.55
N ALA A 245 7.35 7.36 6.51
CA ALA A 245 7.12 8.81 6.57
C ALA A 245 7.11 9.40 5.15
N HIS A 246 5.94 9.84 4.66
CA HIS A 246 5.87 10.72 3.50
C HIS A 246 5.79 12.18 3.98
N VAL A 247 6.84 12.96 3.73
CA VAL A 247 6.80 14.42 3.84
C VAL A 247 6.35 14.96 2.49
N PHE A 248 5.12 15.46 2.41
CA PHE A 248 4.67 16.22 1.24
C PHE A 248 5.14 17.67 1.35
N HIS A 249 6.06 18.06 0.48
CA HIS A 249 6.36 19.46 0.22
C HIS A 249 5.49 19.91 -0.97
N ARG A 250 4.45 20.71 -0.72
CA ARG A 250 3.82 21.50 -1.78
C ARG A 250 4.55 22.84 -1.88
N PRO A 251 5.09 23.24 -3.04
CA PRO A 251 5.52 24.62 -3.24
C PRO A 251 4.29 25.53 -3.14
N ALA A 252 4.42 26.60 -2.36
CA ALA A 252 3.41 27.62 -2.20
C ALA A 252 3.04 28.21 -3.58
N ARG A 253 1.77 28.11 -3.97
CA ARG A 253 1.25 29.02 -4.99
C ARG A 253 1.08 30.38 -4.35
N VAL A 254 1.75 31.36 -4.92
CA VAL A 254 1.50 32.79 -4.67
C VAL A 254 0.02 33.04 -4.97
N LEU A 255 -0.74 33.40 -3.93
CA LEU A 255 -2.09 33.92 -4.08
C LEU A 255 -1.96 35.35 -4.57
N GLU A 256 -2.37 35.62 -5.80
CA GLU A 256 -2.55 37.01 -6.25
C GLU A 256 -3.80 37.62 -5.62
N PRO A 257 -3.77 38.91 -5.25
CA PRO A 257 -4.87 39.56 -4.56
C PRO A 257 -6.05 39.80 -5.51
N VAL A 258 -7.23 39.39 -5.04
CA VAL A 258 -8.53 39.69 -5.65
C VAL A 258 -8.77 41.21 -5.57
N SER A 259 -8.76 41.89 -6.72
CA SER A 259 -9.24 43.26 -6.84
C SER A 259 -10.76 43.29 -7.00
N THR A 260 -11.39 44.15 -6.21
CA THR A 260 -12.83 44.36 -6.06
C THR A 260 -13.55 44.98 -7.27
N LEU A 261 -14.82 44.56 -7.41
CA LEU A 261 -16.01 45.32 -7.85
C LEU A 261 -16.07 45.93 -9.27
N SER A 262 -17.03 45.47 -10.07
CA SER A 262 -17.88 46.35 -10.87
C SER A 262 -19.23 45.68 -11.21
N ASN A 263 -20.30 46.41 -10.93
CA ASN A 263 -21.71 46.17 -11.23
C ASN A 263 -22.01 45.75 -12.68
N LYS A 264 -23.09 44.95 -12.84
CA LYS A 264 -24.17 45.06 -13.85
C LYS A 264 -25.18 43.93 -13.60
N THR A 265 -26.28 44.21 -12.90
CA THR A 265 -27.65 44.45 -13.42
C THR A 265 -28.27 43.26 -14.13
N GLU A 266 -29.37 42.81 -13.51
CA GLU A 266 -30.38 41.89 -13.97
C GLU A 266 -30.94 42.26 -15.35
N GLU A 267 -31.10 41.24 -16.21
CA GLU A 267 -32.29 40.95 -17.01
C GLU A 267 -32.33 39.44 -17.30
#